data_AF-A0A2D6RLI4-F1
#
_entry.id   AF-A0A2D6RLI4-F1
#
_cell.length_a   1.000
_cell.length_b   1.000
_cell.length_c   1.000
_cell.angle_alpha   90.00
_cell.angle_beta   90.00
_cell.angle_gamma   90.00
#
_symmetry.space_group_name_H-M   'P 1'
#
loop_
_entity.id
_entity.type
_entity.pdbx_description
1 polymer ?
#
loop_
_entity_poly.entity_id
_entity_poly.type
_entity_poly.pdbx_seq_one_letter_code
_entity_poly.pdbx_strand_id
1 'polypeptide(L)'
;LYMVDGLDTDNIYSLFIDSQGINLFASTDAQPGVYMLDIQDSNELGDHSWESLDIFARDSVVSDVVVSNNDPDVIYTVAFPGGVFKSEDRGDSWHEKTGALVFEEMFSNGVGFEDSFYKLEMNPTDSNMLLLGSYAGDIYVTYDGGDSWEEFERGLVRNGAVFDFKFSSDGSIVYVSQKAGGVSKMELKNAGEATPDFIEEEKPSFLNKLRNRFRRN
;
A
#
# COMPACT_ATOMS: atom_id res chain seq x y z
N LEU A 1 29.98 2.22 -3.04
CA LEU A 1 28.64 2.28 -2.43
C LEU A 1 28.59 3.63 -1.75
N TYR A 2 27.88 4.59 -2.33
CA TYR A 2 27.68 5.92 -1.74
C TYR A 2 26.35 5.88 -1.01
N MET A 3 26.33 6.30 0.26
CA MET A 3 25.08 6.54 0.96
C MET A 3 24.61 7.95 0.62
N VAL A 4 23.31 8.13 0.46
CA VAL A 4 22.68 9.43 0.28
C VAL A 4 22.44 10.01 1.67
N ASP A 5 22.90 11.23 1.92
CA ASP A 5 22.71 11.88 3.21
C ASP A 5 21.25 12.32 3.43
N GLY A 6 20.84 12.48 4.68
CA GLY A 6 19.53 13.04 5.05
C GLY A 6 18.44 12.02 5.40
N LEU A 7 18.70 10.72 5.30
CA LEU A 7 17.80 9.67 5.76
C LEU A 7 18.29 9.09 7.10
N ASP A 8 17.92 9.75 8.20
CA ASP A 8 18.35 9.40 9.56
C ASP A 8 17.37 8.42 10.24
N THR A 9 17.09 7.28 9.60
CA THR A 9 16.18 6.24 10.13
C THR A 9 16.80 4.84 10.08
N ASP A 10 16.39 3.98 11.02
CA ASP A 10 16.84 2.60 11.10
C ASP A 10 16.02 1.66 10.19
N ASN A 11 14.75 1.98 9.90
CA ASN A 11 13.87 1.13 9.11
C ASN A 11 13.22 1.88 7.93
N ILE A 12 13.26 1.23 6.76
CA ILE A 12 12.59 1.64 5.53
C ILE A 12 11.58 0.56 5.18
N TYR A 13 10.31 0.93 5.03
CA TYR A 13 9.20 0.00 4.82
C TYR A 13 8.79 -0.12 3.36
N SER A 14 8.90 0.97 2.61
CA SER A 14 8.64 0.96 1.18
C SER A 14 9.50 1.98 0.45
N LEU A 15 9.65 1.73 -0.85
CA LEU A 15 10.20 2.66 -1.81
C LEU A 15 9.20 2.82 -2.95
N PHE A 16 9.00 4.05 -3.41
CA PHE A 16 8.07 4.36 -4.50
C PHE A 16 8.72 5.35 -5.46
N ILE A 17 8.62 5.11 -6.77
CA ILE A 17 9.08 6.06 -7.79
C ILE A 17 7.84 6.64 -8.46
N ASP A 18 7.78 7.97 -8.58
CA ASP A 18 6.67 8.65 -9.25
C ASP A 18 6.54 8.27 -10.74
N SER A 19 5.37 8.57 -11.32
CA SER A 19 5.07 8.25 -12.72
C SER A 19 6.00 8.94 -13.72
N GLN A 20 6.64 10.03 -13.32
CA GLN A 20 7.63 10.76 -14.10
C GLN A 20 9.03 10.12 -14.05
N GLY A 21 9.29 9.27 -13.05
CA GLY A 21 10.57 8.60 -12.85
C GLY A 21 11.67 9.51 -12.29
N ILE A 22 11.28 10.62 -11.65
CA ILE A 22 12.20 11.67 -11.22
C ILE A 22 12.22 11.88 -9.71
N ASN A 23 11.26 11.32 -8.96
CA ASN A 23 11.27 11.36 -7.50
C ASN A 23 11.18 9.94 -6.93
N LEU A 24 12.08 9.62 -6.00
CA LEU A 24 12.06 8.42 -5.18
C LEU A 24 11.58 8.78 -3.77
N PHE A 25 10.56 8.08 -3.30
CA PHE A 25 10.02 8.24 -1.95
C PHE A 25 10.39 7.03 -1.09
N ALA A 26 10.59 7.28 0.20
CA ALA A 26 10.81 6.25 1.21
C ALA A 26 9.86 6.46 2.39
N SER A 27 9.25 5.38 2.87
CA SER A 27 8.44 5.39 4.08
C SER A 27 9.18 4.75 5.26
N THR A 28 9.05 5.33 6.46
CA THR A 28 9.91 5.02 7.62
C THR A 28 9.13 4.91 8.93
N ASP A 29 9.74 4.34 9.97
CA ASP A 29 9.21 4.35 11.35
C ASP A 29 9.61 5.59 12.17
N ALA A 30 10.64 6.32 11.73
CA ALA A 30 11.04 7.58 12.34
C ALA A 30 10.30 8.78 11.72
N GLN A 31 10.06 9.82 12.52
CA GLN A 31 9.65 11.14 12.02
C GLN A 31 10.69 11.64 11.00
N PRO A 32 10.27 12.25 9.88
CA PRO A 32 8.95 12.74 9.44
C PRO A 32 7.97 11.66 8.94
N GLY A 33 8.42 10.40 8.79
CA GLY A 33 7.64 9.29 8.28
C GLY A 33 7.74 9.07 6.77
N VAL A 34 7.81 10.15 5.97
CA VAL A 34 8.04 10.08 4.52
C VAL A 34 9.24 10.94 4.16
N TYR A 35 10.09 10.43 3.28
CA TYR A 35 11.17 11.19 2.67
C TYR A 35 11.07 11.15 1.14
N MET A 36 11.51 12.21 0.49
CA MET A 36 11.60 12.33 -0.97
C MET A 36 13.05 12.58 -1.39
N LEU A 37 13.44 11.99 -2.51
CA LEU A 37 14.71 12.20 -3.16
C LEU A 37 14.44 12.56 -4.63
N ASP A 38 14.80 13.76 -5.04
CA ASP A 38 14.89 14.09 -6.46
C ASP A 38 15.99 13.23 -7.08
N ILE A 39 15.71 12.54 -8.17
CA ILE A 39 16.63 11.67 -8.93
C ILE A 39 16.72 12.11 -10.41
N GLN A 40 16.16 13.28 -10.75
CA GLN A 40 16.32 13.93 -12.04
C GLN A 40 17.79 14.35 -12.18
N ASP A 41 18.49 13.79 -13.18
CA ASP A 41 19.81 14.23 -13.65
C ASP A 41 21.10 13.73 -12.96
N SER A 42 21.08 12.73 -12.06
CA SER A 42 22.35 12.14 -11.56
C SER A 42 22.52 10.65 -11.82
N ASN A 43 23.70 10.30 -12.33
CA ASN A 43 24.20 8.92 -12.28
C ASN A 43 24.93 8.62 -10.96
N GLU A 44 25.05 9.61 -10.06
CA GLU A 44 25.77 9.55 -8.80
C GLU A 44 24.87 9.98 -7.63
N LEU A 45 24.50 9.01 -6.79
CA LEU A 45 23.64 9.21 -5.62
C LEU A 45 24.21 10.22 -4.58
N GLY A 46 25.51 10.52 -4.62
CA GLY A 46 26.20 11.33 -3.61
C GLY A 46 25.89 12.82 -3.62
N ASP A 47 25.27 13.35 -4.69
CA ASP A 47 24.89 14.76 -4.80
C ASP A 47 23.43 15.02 -4.36
N HIS A 48 22.69 13.97 -4.05
CA HIS A 48 21.31 14.08 -3.61
C HIS A 48 21.23 14.06 -2.08
N SER A 49 20.16 14.66 -1.56
CA SER A 49 19.81 14.62 -0.15
C SER A 49 18.34 14.33 -0.01
N TRP A 50 18.01 13.45 0.93
CA TRP A 50 16.61 13.21 1.27
C TRP A 50 15.98 14.46 1.90
N GLU A 51 14.81 14.81 1.40
CA GLU A 51 13.93 15.84 1.97
C GLU A 51 12.84 15.19 2.81
N SER A 52 12.61 15.73 4.01
CA SER A 52 11.59 15.25 4.94
C SER A 52 10.20 15.78 4.58
N LEU A 53 9.22 14.90 4.39
CA LEU A 53 7.81 15.24 4.24
C LEU A 53 7.07 14.89 5.54
N ASP A 54 6.92 15.86 6.44
CA ASP A 54 6.38 15.63 7.80
C ASP A 54 4.87 15.40 7.77
N ILE A 55 4.46 14.15 8.01
CA ILE A 55 3.05 13.77 8.04
C ILE A 55 2.36 14.11 9.36
N PHE A 56 3.09 14.62 10.36
CA PHE A 56 2.64 14.94 11.72
C PHE A 56 1.97 13.79 12.50
N ALA A 57 2.06 12.55 12.02
CA ALA A 57 1.58 11.35 12.71
C ALA A 57 2.62 10.90 13.76
N ARG A 58 2.54 11.51 14.96
CA ARG A 58 3.48 11.23 16.05
C ARG A 58 3.34 9.79 16.53
N ASP A 59 4.49 9.16 16.76
CA ASP A 59 4.62 7.78 17.25
C ASP A 59 3.97 6.75 16.31
N SER A 60 3.89 7.06 15.02
CA SER A 60 3.36 6.21 13.96
C SER A 60 4.46 5.72 13.01
N VAL A 61 4.29 4.51 12.51
CA VAL A 61 5.09 3.92 11.44
C VAL A 61 4.42 4.16 10.11
N VAL A 62 5.15 4.70 9.15
CA VAL A 62 4.65 4.88 7.78
C VAL A 62 5.06 3.69 6.93
N SER A 63 4.07 2.91 6.53
CA SER A 63 4.29 1.59 5.94
C SER A 63 4.22 1.57 4.42
N ASP A 64 3.63 2.62 3.84
CA ASP A 64 3.60 2.80 2.39
C ASP A 64 3.39 4.25 1.97
N VAL A 65 3.80 4.56 0.75
CA VAL A 65 3.60 5.85 0.09
C VAL A 65 3.33 5.61 -1.39
N VAL A 66 2.35 6.33 -1.95
CA VAL A 66 2.00 6.29 -3.37
C VAL A 66 1.72 7.71 -3.86
N VAL A 67 2.20 8.04 -5.06
CA VAL A 67 1.96 9.35 -5.70
C VAL A 67 0.94 9.19 -6.81
N SER A 68 0.08 10.19 -6.99
CA SER A 68 -0.92 10.15 -8.06
C SER A 68 -0.28 10.17 -9.45
N ASN A 69 -0.77 9.29 -10.32
CA ASN A 69 -0.31 9.22 -11.72
C ASN A 69 -0.75 10.45 -12.55
N ASN A 70 -1.84 11.11 -12.16
CA ASN A 70 -2.40 12.26 -12.87
C ASN A 70 -1.93 13.60 -12.30
N ASP A 71 -1.48 13.61 -11.04
CA ASP A 71 -1.03 14.81 -10.35
C ASP A 71 0.11 14.48 -9.36
N PRO A 72 1.38 14.79 -9.67
CA PRO A 72 2.51 14.48 -8.81
C PRO A 72 2.49 15.26 -7.48
N ASP A 73 1.63 16.27 -7.33
CA ASP A 73 1.48 17.01 -6.08
C ASP A 73 0.57 16.29 -5.09
N VAL A 74 -0.21 15.31 -5.56
CA VAL A 74 -1.07 14.48 -4.72
C VAL A 74 -0.34 13.22 -4.28
N ILE A 75 -0.09 13.11 -2.97
CA ILE A 75 0.60 11.99 -2.35
C ILE A 75 -0.31 11.35 -1.31
N TYR A 76 -0.35 10.02 -1.28
CA TYR A 76 -1.03 9.25 -0.25
C TYR A 76 -0.03 8.43 0.54
N THR A 77 -0.30 8.27 1.83
CA THR A 77 0.49 7.42 2.71
C THR A 77 -0.39 6.75 3.75
N VAL A 78 0.10 5.67 4.35
CA VAL A 78 -0.59 4.96 5.41
C VAL A 78 0.32 4.76 6.62
N ALA A 79 -0.19 5.18 7.78
CA ALA A 79 0.55 5.17 9.03
C ALA A 79 -0.16 4.35 10.11
N PHE A 80 0.62 3.69 10.97
CA PHE A 80 0.12 2.91 12.11
C PHE A 80 0.85 3.22 13.42
N PRO A 81 0.14 3.45 14.53
CA PRO A 81 -1.30 3.72 14.60
C PRO A 81 -1.65 5.00 13.83
N GLY A 82 -2.85 5.09 13.25
CA GLY A 82 -3.26 6.25 12.45
C GLY A 82 -4.30 5.88 11.41
N GLY A 83 -3.87 5.79 10.16
CA GLY A 83 -4.74 5.52 9.02
C GLY A 83 -4.14 6.05 7.73
N VAL A 84 -4.98 6.46 6.79
CA VAL A 84 -4.55 6.98 5.48
C VAL A 84 -4.45 8.50 5.56
N PHE A 85 -3.35 9.05 5.04
CA PHE A 85 -3.13 10.48 4.92
C PHE A 85 -2.93 10.85 3.45
N LYS A 86 -3.38 12.04 3.08
CA LYS A 86 -3.25 12.61 1.74
C LYS A 86 -2.65 14.00 1.84
N SER A 87 -1.64 14.27 1.02
CA SER A 87 -1.19 15.62 0.67
C SER A 87 -1.69 15.97 -0.73
N GLU A 88 -1.99 17.25 -0.94
CA GLU A 88 -2.36 17.82 -2.25
C GLU A 88 -1.36 18.91 -2.67
N ASP A 89 -0.23 19.00 -1.97
CA ASP A 89 0.79 20.03 -2.08
C ASP A 89 2.20 19.45 -1.91
N ARG A 90 2.47 18.29 -2.53
CA ARG A 90 3.80 17.63 -2.58
C ARG A 90 4.37 17.22 -1.22
N GLY A 91 3.53 17.09 -0.21
CA GLY A 91 3.92 16.73 1.15
C GLY A 91 4.19 17.91 2.08
N ASP A 92 3.89 19.15 1.64
CA ASP A 92 3.97 20.34 2.49
C ASP A 92 2.92 20.31 3.61
N SER A 93 1.73 19.78 3.33
CA SER A 93 0.67 19.55 4.31
C SER A 93 -0.08 18.24 4.07
N TRP A 94 -0.57 17.65 5.16
CA TRP A 94 -1.23 16.35 5.15
C TRP A 94 -2.59 16.40 5.82
N HIS A 95 -3.55 15.71 5.22
CA HIS A 95 -4.91 15.57 5.71
C HIS A 95 -5.24 14.09 5.94
N GLU A 96 -5.79 13.78 7.10
CA GLU A 96 -6.29 12.44 7.39
C GLU A 96 -7.50 12.11 6.49
N LYS A 97 -7.41 10.99 5.78
CA LYS A 97 -8.38 10.43 4.85
C LYS A 97 -8.83 9.02 5.26
N THR A 98 -8.62 8.68 6.52
CA THR A 98 -9.03 7.42 7.14
C THR A 98 -10.56 7.20 7.06
N GLY A 99 -11.35 8.28 7.03
CA GLY A 99 -12.80 8.21 6.92
C GLY A 99 -13.43 7.38 8.04
N ALA A 100 -14.33 6.46 7.67
CA ALA A 100 -15.01 5.54 8.59
C ALA A 100 -14.36 4.15 8.64
N LEU A 101 -13.11 4.00 8.17
CA LEU A 101 -12.37 2.75 8.32
C LEU A 101 -12.33 2.37 9.81
N VAL A 102 -12.90 1.22 10.16
CA VAL A 102 -12.94 0.74 11.54
C VAL A 102 -11.61 0.06 11.85
N PHE A 103 -10.62 0.83 12.32
CA PHE A 103 -9.36 0.29 12.81
C PHE A 103 -9.51 -0.46 14.15
N GLU A 104 -10.70 -0.44 14.79
CA GLU A 104 -10.96 -1.04 16.10
C GLU A 104 -10.83 -2.58 16.13
N GLU A 105 -10.95 -3.27 14.99
CA GLU A 105 -10.69 -4.72 14.90
C GLU A 105 -9.27 -5.05 14.37
N MET A 106 -8.47 -4.05 13.98
CA MET A 106 -7.11 -4.23 13.47
C MET A 106 -6.04 -4.35 14.58
N PHE A 107 -6.46 -4.46 15.84
CA PHE A 107 -5.59 -4.92 16.92
C PHE A 107 -5.36 -6.43 16.79
N SER A 108 -4.29 -6.80 16.10
CA SER A 108 -3.78 -8.18 16.12
C SER A 108 -3.22 -8.50 17.51
N ASN A 109 -3.06 -9.80 17.79
CA ASN A 109 -2.85 -10.39 19.12
C ASN A 109 -1.47 -10.10 19.77
N GLY A 110 -0.95 -8.89 19.65
CA GLY A 110 0.14 -8.37 20.47
C GLY A 110 1.53 -8.90 20.13
N VAL A 111 1.86 -9.05 18.84
CA VAL A 111 3.18 -9.58 18.43
C VAL A 111 3.91 -8.64 17.47
N GLY A 112 4.38 -7.51 18.00
CA GLY A 112 5.47 -6.70 17.41
C GLY A 112 5.15 -5.95 16.12
N PHE A 113 6.20 -5.41 15.48
CA PHE A 113 6.22 -4.58 14.26
C PHE A 113 5.35 -5.06 13.08
N GLU A 114 4.80 -6.28 13.14
CA GLU A 114 3.96 -6.86 12.10
C GLU A 114 2.60 -6.15 11.95
N ASP A 115 2.08 -5.53 13.02
CA ASP A 115 0.78 -4.84 13.00
C ASP A 115 0.79 -3.52 12.20
N SER A 116 1.99 -3.07 11.81
CA SER A 116 2.19 -1.83 11.04
C SER A 116 2.25 -2.04 9.53
N PHE A 117 2.07 -3.26 9.02
CA PHE A 117 2.11 -3.51 7.57
C PHE A 117 0.76 -3.21 6.92
N TYR A 118 0.61 -1.99 6.44
CA TYR A 118 -0.45 -1.62 5.51
C TYR A 118 0.14 -1.39 4.13
N LYS A 119 -0.68 -1.63 3.11
CA LYS A 119 -0.28 -1.40 1.71
C LYS A 119 -1.32 -0.61 0.96
N LEU A 120 -0.84 0.39 0.22
CA LEU A 120 -1.63 1.21 -0.67
C LEU A 120 -1.23 0.90 -2.11
N GLU A 121 -2.21 0.89 -2.99
CA GLU A 121 -1.93 0.82 -4.42
C GLU A 121 -3.01 1.61 -5.16
N MET A 122 -2.57 2.51 -6.03
CA MET A 122 -3.44 3.31 -6.87
C MET A 122 -3.67 2.64 -8.21
N ASN A 123 -4.90 2.71 -8.72
CA ASN A 123 -5.19 2.25 -10.06
C ASN A 123 -4.42 3.12 -11.09
N PRO A 124 -3.68 2.50 -12.03
CA PRO A 124 -2.85 3.23 -13.00
C PRO A 124 -3.66 4.09 -13.98
N THR A 125 -4.95 3.80 -14.17
CA THR A 125 -5.82 4.52 -15.12
C THR A 125 -6.89 5.38 -14.44
N ASP A 126 -7.05 5.27 -13.12
CA ASP A 126 -7.98 6.06 -12.31
C ASP A 126 -7.38 6.45 -10.95
N SER A 127 -6.89 7.68 -10.83
CA SER A 127 -6.27 8.18 -9.59
C SER A 127 -7.24 8.41 -8.43
N ASN A 128 -8.56 8.28 -8.63
CA ASN A 128 -9.52 8.29 -7.53
C ASN A 128 -9.70 6.89 -6.92
N MET A 129 -9.24 5.85 -7.62
CA MET A 129 -9.35 4.47 -7.15
C MET A 129 -8.05 4.02 -6.47
N LEU A 130 -8.12 3.75 -5.17
CA LEU A 130 -7.01 3.16 -4.42
C LEU A 130 -7.50 1.94 -3.64
N LEU A 131 -6.61 0.97 -3.45
CA LEU A 131 -6.79 -0.14 -2.55
C LEU A 131 -5.93 0.06 -1.32
N LEU A 132 -6.48 -0.30 -0.17
CA LEU A 132 -5.79 -0.38 1.11
C LEU A 132 -5.88 -1.82 1.62
N GLY A 133 -4.75 -2.44 1.91
CA GLY A 133 -4.68 -3.76 2.54
C GLY A 133 -4.16 -3.65 3.96
N SER A 134 -4.77 -4.39 4.88
CA SER A 134 -4.35 -4.48 6.28
C SER A 134 -3.52 -5.75 6.55
N TYR A 135 -2.81 -5.73 7.68
CA TYR A 135 -2.15 -6.93 8.22
C TYR A 135 -3.15 -8.01 8.66
N ALA A 136 -4.36 -7.64 9.07
CA ALA A 136 -5.41 -8.61 9.41
C ALA A 136 -5.98 -9.32 8.16
N GLY A 137 -5.71 -8.79 6.97
CA GLY A 137 -6.17 -9.34 5.69
C GLY A 137 -7.41 -8.66 5.13
N ASP A 138 -7.84 -7.57 5.75
CA ASP A 138 -8.91 -6.71 5.25
C ASP A 138 -8.40 -5.92 4.05
N ILE A 139 -9.28 -5.73 3.09
CA ILE A 139 -9.01 -4.89 1.93
C ILE A 139 -10.14 -3.89 1.81
N TYR A 140 -9.76 -2.64 1.63
CA TYR A 140 -10.69 -1.54 1.40
C TYR A 140 -10.39 -0.92 0.04
N VAL A 141 -11.41 -0.33 -0.55
CA VAL A 141 -11.32 0.42 -1.79
C VAL A 141 -11.91 1.79 -1.59
N THR A 142 -11.27 2.81 -2.14
CA THR A 142 -11.86 4.12 -2.38
C THR A 142 -12.07 4.29 -3.88
N TYR A 143 -13.10 5.05 -4.25
CA TYR A 143 -13.36 5.48 -5.64
C TYR A 143 -13.41 7.01 -5.75
N ASP A 144 -13.12 7.72 -4.66
CA ASP A 144 -13.22 9.18 -4.54
C ASP A 144 -11.93 9.81 -3.99
N GLY A 145 -10.79 9.13 -4.17
CA GLY A 145 -9.49 9.66 -3.74
C GLY A 145 -9.32 9.71 -2.22
N GLY A 146 -9.91 8.74 -1.52
CA GLY A 146 -9.77 8.54 -0.08
C GLY A 146 -10.78 9.32 0.77
N ASP A 147 -11.76 10.01 0.18
CA ASP A 147 -12.81 10.68 0.95
C ASP A 147 -13.75 9.67 1.64
N SER A 148 -13.97 8.53 1.00
CA SER A 148 -14.68 7.39 1.57
C SER A 148 -14.04 6.05 1.16
N TRP A 149 -14.22 5.05 2.01
CA TRP A 149 -13.68 3.70 1.84
C TRP A 149 -14.77 2.66 2.05
N GLU A 150 -14.77 1.64 1.19
CA GLU A 150 -15.69 0.50 1.21
C GLU A 150 -14.89 -0.79 1.42
N GLU A 151 -15.44 -1.75 2.17
CA GLU A 151 -14.85 -3.09 2.26
C GLU A 151 -14.86 -3.78 0.89
N PHE A 152 -13.71 -4.28 0.49
CA PHE A 152 -13.52 -5.00 -0.76
C PHE A 152 -13.66 -6.51 -0.52
N GLU A 153 -14.88 -6.97 -0.25
CA GLU A 153 -15.15 -8.39 -0.02
C GLU A 153 -15.20 -9.20 -1.33
N ARG A 154 -14.07 -9.81 -1.73
CA ARG A 154 -14.02 -10.69 -2.93
C ARG A 154 -13.22 -11.98 -2.73
N GLY A 155 -13.71 -12.86 -1.85
CA GLY A 155 -13.27 -14.27 -1.81
C GLY A 155 -11.84 -14.50 -1.31
N LEU A 156 -11.26 -13.50 -0.63
CA LEU A 156 -9.92 -13.57 -0.08
C LEU A 156 -9.89 -14.36 1.22
N VAL A 157 -8.71 -14.87 1.58
CA VAL A 157 -8.52 -15.57 2.85
C VAL A 157 -8.60 -14.52 3.95
N ARG A 158 -9.75 -14.47 4.66
CA ARG A 158 -10.11 -13.50 5.72
C ARG A 158 -9.15 -13.38 6.92
N ASN A 159 -7.96 -13.99 6.87
CA ASN A 159 -6.98 -13.98 7.98
C ASN A 159 -5.52 -13.96 7.47
N GLY A 160 -5.28 -13.50 6.25
CA GLY A 160 -3.95 -13.45 5.66
C GLY A 160 -3.52 -12.02 5.39
N ALA A 161 -2.51 -11.53 6.13
CA ALA A 161 -1.89 -10.23 5.92
C ALA A 161 -1.64 -9.95 4.44
N VAL A 162 -2.08 -8.78 3.99
CA VAL A 162 -1.79 -8.31 2.64
C VAL A 162 -0.36 -7.77 2.61
N PHE A 163 0.46 -8.32 1.72
CA PHE A 163 1.87 -7.91 1.59
C PHE A 163 2.11 -6.95 0.42
N ASP A 164 1.34 -7.08 -0.65
CA ASP A 164 1.46 -6.21 -1.84
C ASP A 164 0.23 -6.33 -2.74
N PHE A 165 -0.06 -5.26 -3.47
CA PHE A 165 -1.01 -5.18 -4.57
C PHE A 165 -0.29 -4.75 -5.83
N LYS A 166 -0.67 -5.27 -6.99
CA LYS A 166 -0.25 -4.69 -8.27
C LYS A 166 -1.40 -4.70 -9.26
N PHE A 167 -1.71 -3.55 -9.84
CA PHE A 167 -2.66 -3.49 -10.94
C PHE A 167 -2.03 -3.95 -12.27
N SER A 168 -2.83 -4.51 -13.16
CA SER A 168 -2.51 -4.55 -14.58
C SER A 168 -2.42 -3.14 -15.14
N SER A 169 -1.66 -2.94 -16.22
CA SER A 169 -1.41 -1.60 -16.77
C SER A 169 -2.67 -0.86 -17.24
N ASP A 170 -3.75 -1.59 -17.53
CA ASP A 170 -5.06 -1.02 -17.89
C ASP A 170 -5.98 -0.78 -16.68
N GLY A 171 -5.54 -1.16 -15.46
CA GLY A 171 -6.31 -1.03 -14.23
C GLY A 171 -7.46 -2.03 -14.07
N SER A 172 -7.59 -3.01 -14.97
CA SER A 172 -8.74 -3.93 -14.98
C SER A 172 -8.57 -5.17 -14.09
N ILE A 173 -7.33 -5.48 -13.68
CA ILE A 173 -7.00 -6.61 -12.82
C ILE A 173 -6.11 -6.12 -11.69
N VAL A 174 -6.33 -6.63 -10.48
CA VAL A 174 -5.40 -6.49 -9.35
C VAL A 174 -4.88 -7.86 -8.92
N TYR A 175 -3.57 -7.94 -8.71
CA TYR A 175 -2.90 -9.08 -8.10
C TYR A 175 -2.61 -8.75 -6.63
N VAL A 176 -2.88 -9.71 -5.74
CA VAL A 176 -2.71 -9.52 -4.29
C VAL A 176 -1.90 -10.67 -3.72
N SER A 177 -0.86 -10.35 -2.96
CA SER A 177 -0.08 -11.34 -2.22
C SER A 177 -0.51 -11.36 -0.75
N GLN A 178 -0.77 -12.57 -0.22
CA GLN A 178 -1.31 -12.76 1.13
C GLN A 178 -0.56 -13.81 1.92
N LYS A 179 -0.40 -13.57 3.23
CA LYS A 179 0.09 -14.57 4.20
C LYS A 179 -0.78 -15.82 4.11
N ALA A 180 -0.15 -16.97 3.83
CA ALA A 180 -0.79 -18.27 3.63
C ALA A 180 -1.83 -18.38 2.49
N GLY A 181 -2.11 -17.30 1.75
CA GLY A 181 -2.99 -17.29 0.58
C GLY A 181 -2.27 -17.42 -0.77
N GLY A 182 -0.97 -17.09 -0.81
CA GLY A 182 -0.21 -17.04 -2.06
C GLY A 182 -0.51 -15.75 -2.83
N VAL A 183 -0.51 -15.83 -4.16
CA VAL A 183 -0.90 -14.70 -5.03
C VAL A 183 -2.26 -15.00 -5.64
N SER A 184 -3.20 -14.09 -5.44
CA SER A 184 -4.54 -14.13 -6.06
C SER A 184 -4.64 -13.04 -7.12
N LYS A 185 -5.50 -13.24 -8.13
CA LYS A 185 -5.89 -12.21 -9.10
C LYS A 185 -7.37 -11.87 -8.90
N MET A 186 -7.75 -10.63 -9.14
CA MET A 186 -9.13 -10.18 -9.11
C MET A 186 -9.40 -9.27 -10.30
N GLU A 187 -10.50 -9.52 -11.01
CA GLU A 187 -10.96 -8.66 -12.10
C GLU A 187 -11.86 -7.55 -11.54
N LEU A 188 -11.58 -6.33 -11.96
CA LEU A 188 -12.35 -5.13 -11.67
C LEU A 188 -13.27 -4.88 -12.85
N LYS A 189 -14.46 -5.50 -12.84
CA LYS A 189 -15.47 -5.21 -13.86
C LYS A 189 -15.88 -3.74 -13.76
N ASN A 190 -16.10 -3.11 -14.92
CA ASN A 190 -16.61 -1.75 -15.05
C ASN A 190 -17.73 -1.50 -14.03
N ALA A 191 -17.64 -0.40 -13.28
CA ALA A 191 -18.53 0.01 -12.19
C ALA A 191 -19.98 0.32 -12.62
N GLY A 192 -20.50 -0.35 -13.66
CA GLY A 192 -21.83 -0.15 -14.24
C GLY A 192 -22.69 -1.40 -14.41
N GLU A 193 -22.23 -2.59 -14.02
CA GLU A 193 -23.06 -3.80 -14.08
C GLU A 193 -23.25 -4.43 -12.69
N ALA A 194 -24.52 -4.58 -12.32
CA ALA A 194 -24.95 -5.23 -11.09
C ALA A 194 -24.35 -6.65 -11.00
N THR A 195 -23.74 -6.93 -9.83
CA THR A 195 -23.37 -8.25 -9.27
C THR A 195 -23.10 -9.36 -10.30
N PRO A 196 -21.84 -9.71 -10.57
CA PRO A 196 -21.53 -10.75 -11.53
C PRO A 196 -21.60 -12.15 -10.90
N ASP A 197 -22.28 -13.07 -11.59
CA ASP A 197 -22.22 -14.51 -11.32
C ASP A 197 -20.77 -15.02 -11.33
N PHE A 198 -20.45 -15.83 -10.32
CA PHE A 198 -19.13 -16.41 -10.09
C PHE A 198 -18.82 -17.47 -11.16
N ILE A 199 -17.68 -17.34 -11.84
CA ILE A 199 -16.97 -18.47 -12.43
C ILE A 199 -15.86 -18.81 -11.44
N GLU A 200 -16.07 -19.85 -10.63
CA GLU A 200 -15.03 -20.44 -9.79
C GLU A 200 -13.98 -21.08 -10.72
N GLU A 201 -12.96 -20.32 -11.13
CA GLU A 201 -11.77 -20.93 -11.74
C GLU A 201 -11.10 -21.79 -10.67
N GLU A 202 -10.94 -23.09 -10.98
CA GLU A 202 -10.43 -24.11 -10.07
C GLU A 202 -9.21 -23.62 -9.29
N LYS A 203 -9.34 -23.61 -7.95
CA LYS A 203 -8.21 -23.38 -7.04
C LYS A 203 -7.02 -24.25 -7.48
N PRO A 204 -5.85 -23.66 -7.80
CA PRO A 204 -4.68 -24.45 -8.13
C PRO A 204 -4.41 -25.44 -7.00
N SER A 205 -4.20 -26.71 -7.34
CA SER A 205 -3.94 -27.85 -6.44
C SER A 205 -2.74 -27.71 -5.48
N PHE A 206 -2.14 -26.52 -5.38
CA PHE A 206 -0.98 -26.20 -4.57
C PHE A 206 -1.22 -26.40 -3.06
N LEU A 207 -2.41 -26.03 -2.55
CA LEU A 207 -2.76 -26.19 -1.14
C LEU A 207 -2.88 -27.69 -0.73
N ASN A 208 -3.30 -28.56 -1.64
CA ASN A 208 -3.31 -30.01 -1.39
C ASN A 208 -1.91 -30.63 -1.38
N LYS A 209 -0.95 -30.05 -2.11
CA LYS A 209 0.45 -30.51 -2.10
C LYS A 209 1.18 -30.16 -0.80
N LEU A 210 0.90 -29.00 -0.21
CA LEU A 210 1.48 -28.60 1.08
C LEU A 210 0.94 -29.44 2.25
N ARG A 211 -0.37 -29.71 2.28
CA ARG A 211 -1.00 -30.52 3.33
C ARG A 211 -0.49 -31.98 3.38
N ASN A 212 -0.02 -32.51 2.25
CA ASN A 212 0.58 -33.85 2.17
C ASN A 212 2.07 -33.89 2.52
N ARG A 213 2.77 -32.74 2.49
CA ARG A 213 4.20 -32.66 2.87
C ARG A 213 4.41 -32.61 4.39
N PHE A 214 3.45 -32.09 5.15
CA PHE A 214 3.53 -32.02 6.62
C PHE A 214 2.86 -33.18 7.36
N ARG A 215 2.32 -34.18 6.63
CA ARG A 215 1.78 -35.43 7.20
C ARG A 215 2.71 -36.64 7.06
N ARG A 216 3.89 -36.45 6.49
CA ARG A 216 4.96 -37.45 6.46
C ARG A 216 6.22 -36.82 7.01
N ASN A 217 6.35 -36.85 8.33
CA ASN A 217 7.58 -37.00 9.10
C ASN A 217 7.18 -37.34 10.54
#